data_AF-A0AA35J229-F1
#
_entry.id   AF-A0AA35J229-F1
#
_cell.length_a   1.000
_cell.length_b   1.000
_cell.length_c   1.000
_cell.angle_alpha   90.00
_cell.angle_beta   90.00
_cell.angle_gamma   90.00
#
_symmetry.space_group_name_H-M   'P 1'
#
loop_
_entity.id
_entity.type
_entity.pdbx_description
1 polymer ?
#
loop_
_entity_poly.entity_id
_entity_poly.type
_entity_poly.pdbx_seq_one_letter_code
_entity_poly.pdbx_strand_id
1 'polypeptide(L)'
;MGVATVLKRARNLLATFIVCCFMAVVLVLALARHFINEHRDTRSSSTRIKVSEDSKRAMHHDHVFTKTNAYSTPFLDLEHDKRNGIIYDHTRTVIRKKNLDEESLSLHKSLFHKFLKKLIFRFIDQDKDDGQVTQGKFINSNNEIANHEPIFEKIPVHSDNPLQKLILSEDLALVPSLNYYFNQYNIHIEEFRIETEDGFVIDLWHLVPKYTTAGSEKSSQKKRPPILMLHGLLQSSGSFASNGRKSLAYFLYQSGYDIWLGNNRCGFKPQWNDAKLPTPDSKWNWDLREMVKYDLTLLIDTVLAKTQYEKLTLISHSQGTTQAFMGLVNEDEFFPPGSGNKESFFTSKIANYVALAPAVYPGPLLKEKMFLKLMTKGIDNPWFFGESCFFEIMMIVRNLCIGESLFSFVCYTIFNYLFDWNDTLWDTPLRDRHFLFSPVHVSVKLMQWWLSPDPNKVSFKFGSHKMFPDNVKWFSGSSATPNIYLFVPKQDRLVDGERLINHFVNVESSVNYKIWYIDEYAHIDVLWAHDVIERIGKPILQNLNNYYFKKESNVFESDCSDTEVETELEMVEEKA
;
A
#
# COMPACT_ATOMS: atom_id res chain seq x y z
N MET A 1 36.51 -20.88 6.21
CA MET A 1 35.16 -20.86 5.59
C MET A 1 34.91 -22.21 4.94
N GLY A 2 33.79 -22.87 5.23
CA GLY A 2 33.45 -24.16 4.61
C GLY A 2 33.07 -24.02 3.14
N VAL A 3 33.21 -25.10 2.37
CA VAL A 3 32.90 -25.15 0.91
C VAL A 3 31.47 -24.69 0.61
N ALA A 4 30.50 -25.05 1.46
CA ALA A 4 29.10 -24.63 1.32
C ALA A 4 28.92 -23.09 1.41
N THR A 5 29.63 -22.43 2.32
CA THR A 5 29.59 -20.96 2.47
C THR A 5 30.19 -20.26 1.26
N VAL A 6 31.29 -20.79 0.71
CA VAL A 6 31.93 -20.26 -0.50
C VAL A 6 30.99 -20.41 -1.70
N LEU A 7 30.38 -21.58 -1.87
CA LEU A 7 29.43 -21.83 -2.96
C LEU A 7 28.19 -20.93 -2.86
N LYS A 8 27.64 -20.72 -1.65
CA LYS A 8 26.51 -19.81 -1.42
C LYS A 8 26.87 -18.37 -1.81
N ARG A 9 28.06 -17.89 -1.42
CA ARG A 9 28.54 -16.55 -1.83
C ARG A 9 28.70 -16.46 -3.35
N ALA A 10 29.31 -17.44 -3.99
CA ALA A 10 29.46 -17.47 -5.45
C ALA A 10 28.11 -17.44 -6.18
N ARG A 11 27.13 -18.22 -5.71
CA ARG A 11 25.75 -18.24 -6.24
C ARG A 11 25.08 -16.88 -6.11
N ASN A 12 25.16 -16.24 -4.94
CA ASN A 12 24.57 -14.92 -4.73
C ASN A 12 25.24 -13.84 -5.59
N LEU A 13 26.57 -13.88 -5.78
CA LEU A 13 27.28 -12.96 -6.67
C LEU A 13 26.85 -13.15 -8.14
N LEU A 14 26.78 -14.40 -8.61
CA LEU A 14 26.33 -14.69 -9.97
C LEU A 14 24.87 -14.28 -10.17
N ALA A 15 23.99 -14.60 -9.23
CA ALA A 15 22.59 -14.20 -9.26
C ALA A 15 22.45 -12.68 -9.33
N THR A 16 23.22 -11.95 -8.52
CA THR A 16 23.26 -10.48 -8.56
C THR A 16 23.64 -9.98 -9.95
N PHE A 17 24.69 -10.54 -10.55
CA PHE A 17 25.10 -10.18 -11.92
C PHE A 17 24.02 -10.46 -12.98
N ILE A 18 23.38 -11.63 -12.92
CA ILE A 18 22.30 -12.01 -13.84
C ILE A 18 21.11 -11.06 -13.69
N VAL A 19 20.71 -10.78 -12.45
CA VAL A 19 19.63 -9.84 -12.13
C VAL A 19 19.95 -8.43 -12.63
N CYS A 20 21.18 -7.95 -12.47
CA CYS A 20 21.60 -6.65 -12.99
C CYS A 20 21.45 -6.59 -14.52
N CYS A 21 21.92 -7.60 -15.24
CA CYS A 21 21.75 -7.70 -16.69
C CYS A 21 20.27 -7.70 -17.07
N PHE A 22 19.46 -8.49 -16.36
CA PHE A 22 18.02 -8.58 -16.59
C PHE A 22 17.31 -7.25 -16.38
N MET A 23 17.60 -6.54 -15.27
CA MET A 23 17.02 -5.23 -14.98
C MET A 23 17.47 -4.15 -15.97
N ALA A 24 18.71 -4.22 -16.46
CA ALA A 24 19.18 -3.33 -17.53
C ALA A 24 18.37 -3.53 -18.82
N VAL A 25 18.10 -4.77 -19.22
CA VAL A 25 17.24 -5.07 -20.38
C VAL A 25 15.83 -4.55 -20.17
N VAL A 26 15.25 -4.76 -18.98
CA VAL A 26 13.92 -4.25 -18.63
C VAL A 26 13.87 -2.73 -18.72
N LEU A 27 14.89 -2.04 -18.19
CA LEU A 27 14.98 -0.59 -18.28
C LEU A 27 15.05 -0.12 -19.74
N VAL A 28 15.87 -0.75 -20.59
CA VAL A 28 15.96 -0.42 -22.01
C VAL A 28 14.61 -0.60 -22.72
N LEU A 29 13.92 -1.72 -22.48
CA LEU A 29 12.59 -1.97 -23.05
C LEU A 29 11.54 -0.99 -22.54
N ALA A 30 11.60 -0.64 -21.25
CA ALA A 30 10.70 0.32 -20.63
C ALA A 30 10.91 1.73 -21.21
N LEU A 31 12.16 2.17 -21.36
CA LEU A 31 12.50 3.44 -22.00
C LEU A 31 12.08 3.46 -23.48
N ALA A 32 12.34 2.37 -24.21
CA ALA A 32 11.88 2.24 -25.59
C ALA A 32 10.36 2.36 -25.68
N ARG A 33 9.61 1.67 -24.82
CA ARG A 33 8.14 1.79 -24.76
C ARG A 33 7.70 3.21 -24.43
N HIS A 34 8.36 3.86 -23.47
CA HIS A 34 8.03 5.22 -23.01
C HIS A 34 8.27 6.28 -24.09
N PHE A 35 9.35 6.17 -24.87
CA PHE A 35 9.67 7.16 -25.91
C PHE A 35 9.04 6.85 -27.28
N ILE A 36 8.74 5.58 -27.59
CA ILE A 36 8.19 5.18 -28.91
C ILE A 36 6.66 5.28 -28.92
N ASN A 37 5.99 4.90 -27.82
CA ASN A 37 4.54 5.02 -27.75
C ASN A 37 4.18 6.37 -27.16
N GLU A 38 3.46 7.22 -27.91
CA GLU A 38 2.61 8.24 -27.29
C GLU A 38 1.79 7.56 -26.19
N HIS A 39 1.71 8.18 -25.01
CA HIS A 39 0.99 7.68 -23.83
C HIS A 39 -0.42 7.20 -24.19
N ARG A 40 -0.54 5.95 -24.64
CA ARG A 40 -1.80 5.25 -24.79
C ARG A 40 -2.19 4.85 -23.40
N ASP A 41 -3.09 5.64 -22.83
CA ASP A 41 -3.76 5.28 -21.61
C ASP A 41 -4.45 3.93 -21.83
N THR A 42 -3.86 2.86 -21.30
CA THR A 42 -4.42 1.51 -21.41
C THR A 42 -5.68 1.34 -20.57
N ARG A 43 -6.12 2.39 -19.85
CA ARG A 43 -7.40 2.45 -19.11
C ARG A 43 -8.63 2.47 -20.02
N SER A 44 -8.49 2.60 -21.34
CA SER A 44 -9.60 2.37 -22.28
C SER A 44 -9.56 0.98 -22.91
N SER A 45 -9.89 -0.06 -22.14
CA SER A 45 -10.61 -1.19 -22.74
C SER A 45 -12.09 -0.93 -22.55
N SER A 46 -12.72 -0.24 -23.51
CA SER A 46 -14.14 -0.47 -23.74
C SER A 46 -14.25 -1.91 -24.23
N THR A 47 -14.48 -2.85 -23.32
CA THR A 47 -14.95 -4.16 -23.73
C THR A 47 -16.35 -3.93 -24.30
N ARG A 48 -16.45 -3.76 -25.63
CA ARG A 48 -17.75 -3.84 -26.31
C ARG A 48 -18.23 -5.27 -26.09
N ILE A 49 -19.14 -5.45 -25.14
CA ILE A 49 -19.91 -6.68 -25.00
C ILE A 49 -20.72 -6.81 -26.30
N LYS A 50 -20.30 -7.72 -27.19
CA LYS A 50 -21.20 -8.21 -28.24
C LYS A 50 -22.20 -9.12 -27.56
N VAL A 51 -23.36 -8.56 -27.21
CA VAL A 51 -24.55 -9.38 -26.95
C VAL A 51 -24.94 -9.98 -28.29
N SER A 52 -24.88 -11.31 -28.44
CA SER A 52 -25.44 -11.96 -29.62
C SER A 52 -26.96 -11.74 -29.63
N GLU A 53 -27.55 -11.47 -30.79
CA GLU A 53 -28.99 -11.24 -30.91
C GLU A 53 -29.85 -12.44 -30.47
N ASP A 54 -29.25 -13.61 -30.32
CA ASP A 54 -29.93 -14.84 -29.91
C ASP A 54 -30.38 -14.82 -28.44
N SER A 55 -29.79 -13.99 -27.58
CA SER A 55 -30.17 -13.91 -26.16
C SER A 55 -31.40 -13.04 -25.87
N LYS A 56 -31.89 -12.27 -26.85
CA LYS A 56 -33.12 -11.47 -26.70
C LYS A 56 -34.42 -12.27 -26.91
N ARG A 57 -34.33 -13.49 -27.44
CA ARG A 57 -35.52 -14.29 -27.82
C ARG A 57 -35.93 -15.39 -26.84
N ALA A 58 -35.22 -15.60 -25.74
CA ALA A 58 -35.45 -16.74 -24.85
C ALA A 58 -35.94 -16.38 -23.43
N MET A 59 -36.74 -15.31 -23.25
CA MET A 59 -37.42 -15.01 -21.97
C MET A 59 -38.95 -15.09 -22.06
N HIS A 60 -39.48 -16.02 -22.84
CA HIS A 60 -40.85 -16.52 -22.68
C HIS A 60 -40.84 -18.04 -22.69
N HIS A 61 -40.77 -18.64 -21.50
CA HIS A 61 -41.63 -19.74 -21.02
C HIS A 61 -40.99 -20.49 -19.83
N ASP A 62 -41.80 -20.57 -18.78
CA ASP A 62 -41.99 -21.61 -17.75
C ASP A 62 -40.93 -22.66 -17.39
N HIS A 63 -40.88 -22.91 -16.08
CA HIS A 63 -40.25 -24.01 -15.34
C HIS A 63 -40.03 -25.33 -16.10
N VAL A 64 -38.86 -25.96 -15.91
CA VAL A 64 -38.65 -27.37 -15.47
C VAL A 64 -37.17 -27.59 -15.12
N PHE A 65 -36.89 -28.21 -13.98
CA PHE A 65 -35.57 -28.69 -13.55
C PHE A 65 -35.04 -29.80 -14.48
N THR A 66 -33.73 -29.84 -14.77
CA THR A 66 -32.91 -31.09 -14.75
C THR A 66 -31.41 -30.81 -14.85
N LYS A 67 -30.64 -31.62 -14.10
CA LYS A 67 -29.18 -31.60 -13.91
C LYS A 67 -28.41 -31.82 -15.22
N THR A 68 -27.24 -31.18 -15.37
CA THR A 68 -25.92 -31.86 -15.46
C THR A 68 -24.74 -30.88 -15.52
N ASN A 69 -23.63 -31.33 -14.93
CA ASN A 69 -22.36 -30.67 -14.60
C ASN A 69 -21.72 -29.73 -15.66
N ALA A 70 -21.55 -28.48 -15.27
CA ALA A 70 -20.29 -27.72 -15.35
C ALA A 70 -20.40 -26.59 -14.33
N TYR A 71 -19.46 -26.47 -13.39
CA TYR A 71 -19.42 -25.40 -12.40
C TYR A 71 -19.04 -24.07 -13.09
N SER A 72 -19.98 -23.48 -13.82
CA SER A 72 -20.01 -22.05 -14.07
C SER A 72 -20.82 -21.42 -12.93
N THR A 73 -20.15 -20.78 -11.99
CA THR A 73 -20.82 -19.82 -11.11
C THR A 73 -21.52 -18.79 -12.01
N PRO A 74 -22.84 -18.56 -11.85
CA PRO A 74 -23.51 -17.52 -12.61
C PRO A 74 -22.85 -16.18 -12.26
N PHE A 75 -22.46 -15.42 -13.30
CA PHE A 75 -21.99 -14.04 -13.12
C PHE A 75 -23.07 -13.27 -12.37
N LEU A 76 -22.76 -12.80 -11.17
CA LEU A 76 -23.65 -11.91 -10.43
C LEU A 76 -23.72 -10.61 -11.22
N ASP A 77 -24.94 -10.14 -11.53
CA ASP A 77 -25.14 -8.77 -12.00
C ASP A 77 -24.91 -7.82 -10.84
N LEU A 78 -23.63 -7.54 -10.64
CA LEU A 78 -23.06 -6.74 -9.57
C LEU A 78 -23.67 -5.32 -9.55
N GLU A 79 -24.11 -4.77 -10.69
CA GLU A 79 -24.56 -3.38 -10.81
C GLU A 79 -25.91 -3.09 -10.12
N HIS A 80 -26.72 -4.11 -9.82
CA HIS A 80 -28.10 -3.93 -9.33
C HIS A 80 -28.38 -4.44 -7.91
N ASP A 81 -27.39 -5.02 -7.21
CA ASP A 81 -27.60 -5.61 -5.87
C ASP A 81 -27.19 -4.67 -4.72
N LYS A 82 -28.13 -3.79 -4.33
CA LYS A 82 -27.98 -2.92 -3.14
C LYS A 82 -27.99 -3.67 -1.80
N ARG A 83 -28.26 -4.99 -1.76
CA ARG A 83 -28.44 -5.74 -0.51
C ARG A 83 -27.13 -6.18 0.15
N ASN A 84 -26.03 -6.22 -0.60
CA ASN A 84 -24.77 -6.84 -0.13
C ASN A 84 -23.70 -5.85 0.33
N GLY A 85 -24.07 -4.61 0.69
CA GLY A 85 -23.12 -3.62 1.23
C GLY A 85 -22.04 -3.16 0.23
N ILE A 86 -22.25 -3.37 -1.08
CA ILE A 86 -21.37 -2.89 -2.15
C ILE A 86 -21.79 -1.48 -2.56
N ILE A 87 -20.80 -0.60 -2.63
CA ILE A 87 -20.91 0.78 -3.12
C ILE A 87 -20.12 0.86 -4.42
N TYR A 88 -20.82 1.05 -5.52
CA TYR A 88 -20.20 1.32 -6.81
C TYR A 88 -19.84 2.79 -6.92
N ASP A 89 -18.59 3.03 -7.25
CA ASP A 89 -18.10 4.37 -7.52
C ASP A 89 -17.75 4.51 -9.00
N HIS A 90 -18.76 4.94 -9.76
CA HIS A 90 -18.66 5.27 -11.19
C HIS A 90 -18.19 6.71 -11.44
N THR A 91 -17.73 7.42 -10.41
CA THR A 91 -17.27 8.80 -10.55
C THR A 91 -16.14 8.85 -11.57
N ARG A 92 -16.33 9.69 -12.61
CA ARG A 92 -15.32 9.93 -13.63
C ARG A 92 -14.50 11.16 -13.32
N THR A 93 -13.20 10.99 -13.32
CA THR A 93 -12.25 12.05 -13.08
C THR A 93 -11.87 12.71 -14.40
N VAL A 94 -12.24 13.98 -14.57
CA VAL A 94 -11.90 14.73 -15.79
C VAL A 94 -10.43 15.12 -15.77
N ILE A 95 -9.61 14.39 -16.52
CA ILE A 95 -8.18 14.67 -16.67
C ILE A 95 -7.99 15.53 -17.92
N ARG A 96 -7.49 16.76 -17.75
CA ARG A 96 -7.01 17.57 -18.89
C ARG A 96 -5.73 16.93 -19.42
N LYS A 97 -5.79 16.30 -20.58
CA LYS A 97 -4.61 15.86 -21.33
C LYS A 97 -3.67 17.06 -21.52
N LYS A 98 -2.52 17.04 -20.86
CA LYS A 98 -1.40 17.92 -21.22
C LYS A 98 -0.71 17.30 -22.44
N ASN A 99 -0.53 18.09 -23.48
CA ASN A 99 0.46 17.76 -24.50
C ASN A 99 1.81 17.69 -23.77
N LEU A 100 2.61 16.66 -24.01
CA LEU A 100 3.98 16.61 -23.55
C LEU A 100 4.74 17.72 -24.28
N ASP A 101 5.05 18.80 -23.56
CA ASP A 101 5.88 19.86 -24.10
C ASP A 101 7.25 19.28 -24.47
N GLU A 102 7.75 19.57 -25.68
CA GLU A 102 9.05 19.08 -26.20
C GLU A 102 10.22 19.34 -25.22
N GLU A 103 10.08 20.37 -24.40
CA GLU A 103 11.02 20.78 -23.36
C GLU A 103 11.20 19.69 -22.27
N SER A 104 10.12 19.02 -21.84
CA SER A 104 10.17 17.91 -20.88
C SER A 104 10.91 16.70 -21.46
N LEU A 105 10.70 16.39 -22.74
CA LEU A 105 11.40 15.31 -23.42
C LEU A 105 12.91 15.57 -23.54
N SER A 106 13.28 16.84 -23.79
CA SER A 106 14.69 17.28 -23.84
C SER A 106 15.37 17.18 -22.47
N LEU A 107 14.65 17.54 -21.39
CA LEU A 107 15.14 17.48 -20.02
C LEU A 107 15.41 16.04 -19.59
N HIS A 108 14.48 15.11 -19.87
CA HIS A 108 14.65 13.69 -19.55
C HIS A 108 15.84 13.07 -20.31
N LYS A 109 16.04 13.41 -21.59
CA LYS A 109 17.22 12.97 -22.37
C LYS A 109 18.53 13.50 -21.77
N SER A 110 18.55 14.77 -21.36
CA SER A 110 19.72 15.41 -20.73
C SER A 110 20.07 14.77 -19.37
N LEU A 111 19.04 14.52 -18.53
CA LEU A 111 19.20 13.87 -17.23
C LEU A 111 19.69 12.42 -17.38
N PHE A 112 19.17 11.69 -18.37
CA PHE A 112 19.61 10.33 -18.67
C PHE A 112 21.08 10.27 -19.12
N HIS A 113 21.54 11.23 -19.92
CA HIS A 113 22.96 11.32 -20.30
C HIS A 113 23.88 11.63 -19.11
N LYS A 114 23.45 12.53 -18.22
CA LYS A 114 24.17 12.82 -16.96
C LYS A 114 24.25 11.59 -16.05
N PHE A 115 23.19 10.79 -15.99
CA PHE A 115 23.17 9.53 -15.26
C PHE A 115 24.18 8.54 -15.81
N LEU A 116 24.13 8.28 -17.11
CA LEU A 116 25.00 7.30 -17.75
C LEU A 116 26.46 7.66 -17.50
N LYS A 117 26.79 8.96 -17.58
CA LYS A 117 28.11 9.46 -17.18
C LYS A 117 28.43 9.20 -15.72
N LYS A 118 27.57 9.58 -14.75
CA LYS A 118 27.80 9.33 -13.32
C LYS A 118 27.97 7.84 -12.99
N LEU A 119 27.17 6.98 -13.61
CA LEU A 119 27.21 5.53 -13.43
C LEU A 119 28.51 4.96 -14.00
N ILE A 120 28.86 5.31 -15.24
CA ILE A 120 30.09 4.85 -15.91
C ILE A 120 31.34 5.34 -15.18
N PHE A 121 31.42 6.62 -14.79
CA PHE A 121 32.60 7.17 -14.12
C PHE A 121 32.87 6.50 -12.76
N ARG A 122 31.84 6.11 -12.00
CA ARG A 122 32.04 5.44 -10.70
C ARG A 122 32.29 3.94 -10.79
N PHE A 123 31.80 3.26 -11.83
CA PHE A 123 32.20 1.87 -12.09
C PHE A 123 33.65 1.78 -12.58
N ILE A 124 34.18 2.84 -13.19
CA ILE A 124 35.59 2.93 -13.59
C ILE A 124 36.50 3.33 -12.40
N ASP A 125 36.01 4.14 -11.45
CA ASP A 125 36.79 4.55 -10.27
C ASP A 125 36.90 3.48 -9.16
N GLN A 126 36.17 2.37 -9.22
CA GLN A 126 36.35 1.27 -8.24
C GLN A 126 37.61 0.41 -8.48
N ASP A 127 38.30 0.58 -9.62
CA ASP A 127 39.57 -0.10 -9.92
C ASP A 127 40.82 0.75 -9.62
N LYS A 128 40.66 1.92 -9.00
CA LYS A 128 41.78 2.79 -8.60
C LYS A 128 41.52 3.45 -7.25
N ASP A 129 41.76 2.71 -6.17
CA ASP A 129 42.01 3.36 -4.89
C ASP A 129 42.99 2.52 -4.04
N ASP A 130 44.28 2.67 -4.35
CA ASP A 130 45.35 2.69 -3.36
C ASP A 130 46.05 4.06 -3.51
N GLY A 131 45.76 4.99 -2.61
CA GLY A 131 46.65 6.12 -2.36
C GLY A 131 46.03 7.52 -2.31
N GLN A 132 45.86 7.99 -1.07
CA GLN A 132 45.98 9.37 -0.60
C GLN A 132 44.85 10.38 -0.92
N VAL A 133 44.13 10.67 0.15
CA VAL A 133 43.31 11.86 0.39
C VAL A 133 44.11 13.15 0.13
N THR A 134 43.61 14.00 -0.76
CA THR A 134 43.87 15.45 -0.69
C THR A 134 42.56 16.23 -0.84
N GLN A 135 42.34 17.14 0.12
CA GLN A 135 41.22 18.08 0.16
C GLN A 135 41.36 19.11 -0.97
N GLY A 136 40.41 19.16 -1.89
CA GLY A 136 40.27 20.24 -2.88
C GLY A 136 39.11 21.16 -2.53
N LYS A 137 39.42 22.34 -1.98
CA LYS A 137 38.49 23.49 -1.90
C LYS A 137 38.12 23.91 -3.32
N PHE A 138 36.81 24.00 -3.62
CA PHE A 138 36.35 24.67 -4.84
C PHE A 138 35.91 26.11 -4.52
N ILE A 139 36.54 27.03 -5.25
CA ILE A 139 36.29 28.46 -5.28
C ILE A 139 35.08 28.71 -6.17
N ASN A 140 34.12 29.50 -5.67
CA ASN A 140 33.01 30.04 -6.46
C ASN A 140 33.56 31.01 -7.52
N SER A 141 33.32 30.71 -8.79
CA SER A 141 33.39 31.70 -9.87
C SER A 141 31.97 32.01 -10.33
N ASN A 142 31.55 33.24 -10.07
CA ASN A 142 30.35 33.87 -10.59
C ASN A 142 30.28 33.74 -12.11
N ASN A 143 29.17 33.22 -12.63
CA ASN A 143 28.71 33.53 -13.97
C ASN A 143 27.24 33.94 -13.87
N GLU A 144 27.02 35.21 -14.11
CA GLU A 144 25.71 35.85 -14.30
C GLU A 144 25.00 35.16 -15.47
N ILE A 145 23.89 34.49 -15.18
CA ILE A 145 22.90 34.11 -16.19
C ILE A 145 21.70 35.01 -15.98
N ALA A 146 21.37 35.75 -17.03
CA ALA A 146 20.39 36.82 -17.09
C ALA A 146 19.03 36.44 -16.48
N ASN A 147 18.48 37.39 -15.73
CA ASN A 147 17.10 37.42 -15.27
C ASN A 147 16.13 37.29 -16.46
N HIS A 148 15.53 36.12 -16.62
CA HIS A 148 14.24 35.99 -17.28
C HIS A 148 13.23 35.56 -16.23
N GLU A 149 12.46 36.51 -15.71
CA GLU A 149 11.21 36.20 -15.03
C GLU A 149 10.29 35.47 -16.02
N PRO A 150 9.76 34.29 -15.68
CA PRO A 150 8.78 33.62 -16.51
C PRO A 150 7.50 34.48 -16.56
N ILE A 151 7.14 34.92 -17.77
CA ILE A 151 5.87 35.58 -18.05
C ILE A 151 4.77 34.52 -17.87
N PHE A 152 4.18 34.48 -16.67
CA PHE A 152 2.94 33.74 -16.45
C PHE A 152 1.79 34.51 -17.11
N GLU A 153 1.38 34.08 -18.29
CA GLU A 153 0.10 34.49 -18.85
C GLU A 153 -1.01 34.04 -17.89
N LYS A 154 -1.65 35.00 -17.22
CA LYS A 154 -2.78 34.75 -16.31
C LYS A 154 -3.99 34.30 -17.13
N ILE A 155 -4.09 33.00 -17.38
CA ILE A 155 -5.33 32.38 -17.86
C ILE A 155 -6.28 32.29 -16.65
N PRO A 156 -7.52 32.80 -16.73
CA PRO A 156 -8.43 32.84 -15.60
C PRO A 156 -8.82 31.43 -15.16
N VAL A 157 -8.46 31.09 -13.93
CA VAL A 157 -8.79 29.83 -13.25
C VAL A 157 -10.17 29.98 -12.62
N HIS A 158 -11.19 29.36 -13.22
CA HIS A 158 -12.46 29.10 -12.53
C HIS A 158 -12.71 27.59 -12.48
N SER A 159 -12.24 26.99 -11.39
CA SER A 159 -12.87 25.84 -10.72
C SER A 159 -12.28 25.74 -9.31
N ASP A 160 -13.07 26.07 -8.29
CA ASP A 160 -12.67 26.09 -6.89
C ASP A 160 -12.46 24.66 -6.34
N ASN A 161 -11.33 24.02 -6.67
CA ASN A 161 -10.88 22.84 -5.92
C ASN A 161 -10.08 23.31 -4.69
N PRO A 162 -10.63 23.20 -3.46
CA PRO A 162 -9.95 23.67 -2.25
C PRO A 162 -8.63 22.92 -1.98
N LEU A 163 -8.48 21.68 -2.47
CA LEU A 163 -7.25 20.89 -2.32
C LEU A 163 -6.15 21.29 -3.30
N GLN A 164 -6.46 22.02 -4.37
CA GLN A 164 -5.44 22.48 -5.33
C GLN A 164 -4.54 23.57 -4.74
N LYS A 165 -5.10 24.41 -3.85
CA LYS A 165 -4.33 25.38 -3.06
C LYS A 165 -3.30 24.70 -2.16
N LEU A 166 -3.59 23.49 -1.67
CA LEU A 166 -2.65 22.74 -0.82
C LEU A 166 -1.42 22.31 -1.62
N ILE A 167 -1.57 21.81 -2.85
CA ILE A 167 -0.42 21.41 -3.70
C ILE A 167 0.53 22.60 -3.91
N LEU A 168 -0.02 23.79 -4.16
CA LEU A 168 0.79 25.00 -4.37
C LEU A 168 1.59 25.41 -3.11
N SER A 169 1.20 24.90 -1.94
CA SER A 169 1.88 25.10 -0.66
C SER A 169 2.78 23.93 -0.25
N GLU A 170 2.93 22.92 -1.12
CA GLU A 170 3.80 21.77 -0.87
C GLU A 170 5.23 22.05 -1.32
N ASP A 171 6.19 21.63 -0.50
CA ASP A 171 7.61 21.70 -0.85
C ASP A 171 7.99 20.59 -1.83
N LEU A 172 8.37 20.97 -3.05
CA LEU A 172 8.69 20.02 -4.11
C LEU A 172 10.12 19.43 -4.01
N ALA A 173 10.90 19.81 -2.99
CA ALA A 173 12.20 19.20 -2.75
C ALA A 173 12.05 17.69 -2.54
N LEU A 174 12.98 16.92 -3.11
CA LEU A 174 13.01 15.46 -2.99
C LEU A 174 13.95 15.04 -1.87
N VAL A 175 13.48 15.11 -0.63
CA VAL A 175 14.22 14.74 0.57
C VAL A 175 13.71 13.38 1.06
N PRO A 176 14.56 12.34 1.18
CA PRO A 176 14.13 11.00 1.60
C PRO A 176 13.89 10.89 3.11
N SER A 177 13.05 11.77 3.65
CA SER A 177 12.63 11.82 5.05
C SER A 177 11.20 12.34 5.12
N LEU A 178 10.26 11.54 5.63
CA LEU A 178 8.90 12.04 5.89
C LEU A 178 8.92 13.17 6.93
N ASN A 179 9.80 13.04 7.93
CA ASN A 179 9.99 14.03 8.97
C ASN A 179 10.29 15.42 8.39
N TYR A 180 11.06 15.51 7.30
CA TYR A 180 11.33 16.77 6.61
C TYR A 180 10.03 17.47 6.18
N TYR A 181 9.13 16.76 5.50
CA TYR A 181 7.87 17.32 5.00
C TYR A 181 6.88 17.60 6.14
N PHE A 182 6.69 16.64 7.04
CA PHE A 182 5.69 16.74 8.11
C PHE A 182 6.02 17.82 9.14
N ASN A 183 7.32 18.10 9.36
CA ASN A 183 7.76 19.21 10.21
C ASN A 183 7.27 20.57 9.71
N GLN A 184 7.01 20.73 8.41
CA GLN A 184 6.44 21.95 7.82
C GLN A 184 4.94 22.08 8.10
N TYR A 185 4.30 20.98 8.51
CA TYR A 185 2.89 20.94 8.91
C TYR A 185 2.72 21.01 10.43
N ASN A 186 3.78 21.32 11.18
CA ASN A 186 3.85 21.25 12.63
C ASN A 186 3.57 19.85 13.20
N ILE A 187 3.90 18.80 12.44
CA ILE A 187 3.81 17.41 12.85
C ILE A 187 5.22 16.82 12.87
N HIS A 188 5.63 16.25 13.99
CA HIS A 188 6.84 15.45 14.08
C HIS A 188 6.49 13.98 13.90
N ILE A 189 7.36 13.21 13.26
CA ILE A 189 7.23 11.76 13.16
C ILE A 189 8.26 11.15 14.11
N GLU A 190 7.80 10.60 15.24
CA GLU A 190 8.65 9.83 16.12
C GLU A 190 8.98 8.49 15.47
N GLU A 191 10.26 8.10 15.51
CA GLU A 191 10.74 6.85 14.91
C GLU A 191 11.15 5.88 16.02
N PHE A 192 10.43 4.77 16.16
CA PHE A 192 10.74 3.69 17.08
C PHE A 192 11.42 2.54 16.34
N ARG A 193 12.46 1.98 16.97
CA ARG A 193 13.03 0.69 16.57
C ARG A 193 12.60 -0.37 17.56
N ILE A 194 11.86 -1.36 17.07
CA ILE A 194 11.33 -2.45 17.88
C ILE A 194 11.88 -3.77 17.35
N GLU A 195 12.11 -4.73 18.27
CA GLU A 195 12.77 -5.99 17.96
C GLU A 195 11.76 -7.14 18.04
N THR A 196 11.66 -7.93 16.97
CA THR A 196 10.81 -9.12 16.92
C THR A 196 11.39 -10.26 17.74
N GLU A 197 10.55 -11.24 18.07
CA GLU A 197 10.98 -12.43 18.81
C GLU A 197 12.07 -13.20 18.06
N ASP A 198 11.99 -13.26 16.73
CA ASP A 198 13.00 -13.88 15.86
C ASP A 198 14.20 -12.96 15.53
N GLY A 199 14.31 -11.82 16.22
CA GLY A 199 15.51 -10.98 16.23
C GLY A 199 15.60 -9.92 15.14
N PHE A 200 14.58 -9.68 14.32
CA PHE A 200 14.60 -8.58 13.36
C PHE A 200 14.28 -7.25 14.04
N VAL A 201 14.99 -6.19 13.65
CA VAL A 201 14.68 -4.83 14.10
C VAL A 201 13.87 -4.14 13.02
N ILE A 202 12.68 -3.67 13.37
CA ILE A 202 11.73 -3.04 12.46
C ILE A 202 11.39 -1.61 12.90
N ASP A 203 11.11 -0.74 11.93
CA ASP A 203 10.80 0.66 12.16
C ASP A 203 9.28 0.88 12.32
N LEU A 204 8.87 1.51 13.41
CA LEU A 204 7.51 1.97 13.65
C LEU A 204 7.51 3.50 13.77
N TRP A 205 6.72 4.18 12.96
CA TRP A 205 6.65 5.64 12.97
C TRP A 205 5.34 6.15 13.56
N HIS A 206 5.36 7.27 14.28
CA HIS A 206 4.20 7.82 14.99
C HIS A 206 4.10 9.33 14.79
N LEU A 207 2.94 9.82 14.33
CA LEU A 207 2.73 11.24 14.08
C LEU A 207 2.32 11.95 15.37
N VAL A 208 3.09 12.95 15.80
CA VAL A 208 2.84 13.76 17.00
C VAL A 208 2.92 15.26 16.70
N PRO A 209 2.27 16.13 17.50
CA PRO A 209 2.46 17.57 17.36
C PRO A 209 3.94 17.95 17.57
N LYS A 210 4.52 18.75 16.67
CA LYS A 210 5.92 19.19 16.77
C LYS A 210 6.18 20.10 17.97
N TYR A 211 5.20 20.95 18.28
CA TYR A 211 5.24 21.85 19.42
C TYR A 211 4.08 21.49 20.34
N THR A 212 4.39 21.11 21.58
CA THR A 212 3.41 21.08 22.66
C THR A 212 3.37 22.48 23.25
N THR A 213 2.23 23.17 23.19
CA THR A 213 2.07 24.46 23.85
C THR A 213 2.27 24.27 25.35
N ALA A 214 3.40 24.76 25.88
CA ALA A 214 3.63 24.85 27.31
C ALA A 214 2.55 25.77 27.91
N GLY A 215 1.49 25.17 28.45
CA GLY A 215 0.31 25.89 28.96
C GLY A 215 -1.04 25.34 28.51
N SER A 216 -1.10 24.45 27.49
CA SER A 216 -2.28 23.59 27.33
C SER A 216 -2.16 22.50 28.39
N GLU A 217 -2.78 22.74 29.54
CA GLU A 217 -2.90 21.79 30.63
C GLU A 217 -3.17 20.38 30.10
N LYS A 218 -2.57 19.38 30.76
CA LYS A 218 -2.88 17.95 30.60
C LYS A 218 -4.33 17.60 30.97
N SER A 219 -5.21 18.59 31.13
CA SER A 219 -6.63 18.43 31.40
C SER A 219 -7.36 18.28 30.06
N SER A 220 -7.85 17.07 29.79
CA SER A 220 -8.83 16.74 28.74
C SER A 220 -8.39 16.70 27.26
N GLN A 221 -7.14 16.39 26.92
CA GLN A 221 -6.88 15.90 25.55
C GLN A 221 -7.61 14.58 25.35
N LYS A 222 -8.75 14.64 24.65
CA LYS A 222 -9.55 13.47 24.28
C LYS A 222 -8.62 12.43 23.65
N LYS A 223 -8.57 11.25 24.25
CA LYS A 223 -7.73 10.15 23.80
C LYS A 223 -8.10 9.82 22.35
N ARG A 224 -7.13 9.90 21.44
CA ARG A 224 -7.34 9.71 20.00
C ARG A 224 -7.29 8.21 19.67
N PRO A 225 -8.29 7.64 18.96
CA PRO A 225 -8.26 6.22 18.62
C PRO A 225 -7.07 5.88 17.70
N PRO A 226 -6.32 4.79 17.97
CA PRO A 226 -5.14 4.44 17.21
C PRO A 226 -5.48 3.78 15.87
N ILE A 227 -4.77 4.22 14.84
CA ILE A 227 -4.77 3.65 13.49
C ILE A 227 -3.34 3.19 13.17
N LEU A 228 -3.17 1.90 12.89
CA LEU A 228 -1.94 1.33 12.36
C LEU A 228 -2.06 1.16 10.84
N MET A 229 -1.10 1.70 10.09
CA MET A 229 -1.04 1.59 8.63
C MET A 229 0.11 0.68 8.17
N LEU A 230 -0.18 -0.32 7.34
CA LEU A 230 0.79 -1.33 6.87
C LEU A 230 0.89 -1.37 5.34
N HIS A 231 2.11 -1.19 4.82
CA HIS A 231 2.38 -1.00 3.39
C HIS A 231 2.39 -2.30 2.56
N GLY A 232 2.45 -2.15 1.23
CA GLY A 232 2.56 -3.24 0.26
C GLY A 232 3.99 -3.74 0.01
N LEU A 233 4.12 -4.67 -0.95
CA LEU A 233 5.38 -5.31 -1.32
C LEU A 233 6.36 -4.26 -1.89
N LEU A 234 7.64 -4.34 -1.49
CA LEU A 234 8.71 -3.41 -1.91
C LEU A 234 8.43 -1.93 -1.57
N GLN A 235 7.56 -1.63 -0.61
CA GLN A 235 7.28 -0.27 -0.15
C GLN A 235 7.71 -0.08 1.30
N SER A 236 7.61 1.15 1.78
CA SER A 236 7.59 1.49 3.21
C SER A 236 6.26 2.17 3.55
N SER A 237 5.99 2.35 4.84
CA SER A 237 4.77 3.00 5.33
C SER A 237 4.66 4.48 4.93
N GLY A 238 5.72 5.07 4.38
CA GLY A 238 5.67 6.38 3.75
C GLY A 238 4.79 6.44 2.50
N SER A 239 4.39 5.30 1.92
CA SER A 239 3.40 5.28 0.85
C SER A 239 2.06 5.93 1.25
N PHE A 240 1.65 5.81 2.51
CA PHE A 240 0.44 6.44 3.07
C PHE A 240 0.55 7.94 3.34
N ALA A 241 1.78 8.47 3.37
CA ALA A 241 2.12 9.81 3.85
C ALA A 241 2.75 10.71 2.77
N SER A 242 3.28 10.12 1.69
CA SER A 242 4.06 10.85 0.68
C SER A 242 3.28 11.94 -0.08
N ASN A 243 1.95 11.86 -0.12
CA ASN A 243 1.08 12.91 -0.70
C ASN A 243 1.02 14.23 0.13
N GLY A 244 1.83 14.37 1.18
CA GLY A 244 1.84 15.56 2.02
C GLY A 244 0.49 15.80 2.69
N ARG A 245 -0.05 17.01 2.60
CA ARG A 245 -1.36 17.35 3.19
C ARG A 245 -2.56 16.64 2.54
N LYS A 246 -2.39 16.01 1.38
CA LYS A 246 -3.42 15.15 0.75
C LYS A 246 -3.24 13.66 1.04
N SER A 247 -2.30 13.31 1.91
CA SER A 247 -2.06 11.91 2.25
C SER A 247 -3.08 11.36 3.24
N LEU A 248 -3.39 10.06 3.17
CA LEU A 248 -4.31 9.41 4.11
C LEU A 248 -3.83 9.55 5.56
N ALA A 249 -2.52 9.43 5.79
CA ALA A 249 -1.92 9.62 7.11
C ALA A 249 -2.17 11.02 7.67
N TYR A 250 -1.92 12.06 6.87
CA TYR A 250 -2.16 13.44 7.29
C TYR A 250 -3.66 13.72 7.52
N PHE A 251 -4.52 13.29 6.59
CA PHE A 251 -5.95 13.53 6.66
C PHE A 251 -6.59 12.90 7.90
N LEU A 252 -6.26 11.64 8.21
CA LEU A 252 -6.79 10.95 9.40
C LEU A 252 -6.21 11.53 10.69
N TYR A 253 -4.94 11.95 10.70
CA TYR A 253 -4.34 12.67 11.84
C TYR A 253 -5.08 13.99 12.15
N GLN A 254 -5.35 14.80 11.12
CA GLN A 254 -6.12 16.04 11.25
C GLN A 254 -7.58 15.78 11.64
N SER A 255 -8.11 14.61 11.31
CA SER A 255 -9.46 14.18 11.67
C SER A 255 -9.58 13.65 13.12
N GLY A 256 -8.52 13.73 13.92
CA GLY A 256 -8.55 13.39 15.34
C GLY A 256 -8.17 11.95 15.69
N TYR A 257 -7.56 11.21 14.77
CA TYR A 257 -7.01 9.87 15.04
C TYR A 257 -5.53 9.94 15.42
N ASP A 258 -5.07 8.90 16.10
CA ASP A 258 -3.67 8.68 16.44
C ASP A 258 -3.02 7.76 15.39
N ILE A 259 -2.01 8.25 14.66
CA ILE A 259 -1.53 7.62 13.43
C ILE A 259 -0.16 6.96 13.64
N TRP A 260 -0.14 5.65 13.41
CA TRP A 260 1.04 4.79 13.47
C TRP A 260 1.31 4.18 12.09
N LEU A 261 2.54 4.29 11.61
CA LEU A 261 2.95 3.79 10.29
C LEU A 261 3.95 2.64 10.49
N GLY A 262 3.48 1.40 10.30
CA GLY A 262 4.27 0.19 10.54
C GLY A 262 5.07 -0.25 9.32
N ASN A 263 6.33 -0.61 9.51
CA ASN A 263 7.18 -1.19 8.48
C ASN A 263 7.51 -2.64 8.81
N ASN A 264 7.58 -3.47 7.77
CA ASN A 264 8.03 -4.86 7.91
C ASN A 264 9.57 -4.94 7.96
N ARG A 265 10.07 -6.11 8.37
CA ARG A 265 11.49 -6.46 8.46
C ARG A 265 12.32 -6.08 7.23
N CYS A 266 13.59 -5.79 7.51
CA CYS A 266 14.64 -5.35 6.59
C CYS A 266 14.51 -3.95 6.00
N GLY A 267 13.30 -3.45 5.68
CA GLY A 267 13.04 -2.06 5.30
C GLY A 267 14.10 -1.41 4.39
N PHE A 268 14.40 -0.12 4.61
CA PHE A 268 15.49 0.55 3.90
C PHE A 268 16.88 0.12 4.37
N LYS A 269 17.01 -0.27 5.64
CA LYS A 269 18.27 -0.62 6.29
C LYS A 269 18.06 -1.92 7.08
N PRO A 270 18.52 -3.07 6.55
CA PRO A 270 18.33 -4.35 7.23
C PRO A 270 19.11 -4.38 8.55
N GLN A 271 18.41 -4.73 9.64
CA GLN A 271 18.99 -4.82 10.97
C GLN A 271 18.35 -5.99 11.73
N TRP A 272 19.17 -6.71 12.48
CA TRP A 272 18.76 -7.84 13.33
C TRP A 272 19.75 -8.04 14.48
N ASN A 273 19.31 -8.79 15.48
CA ASN A 273 20.08 -9.24 16.62
C ASN A 273 20.53 -10.69 16.37
N ASP A 274 21.83 -10.88 16.10
CA ASP A 274 22.38 -12.20 15.77
C ASP A 274 22.18 -13.24 16.89
N ALA A 275 22.00 -12.82 18.15
CA ALA A 275 21.75 -13.72 19.27
C ALA A 275 20.33 -14.30 19.30
N LYS A 276 19.36 -13.65 18.64
CA LYS A 276 17.95 -14.10 18.57
C LYS A 276 17.59 -14.80 17.27
N LEU A 277 18.45 -14.70 16.25
CA LEU A 277 18.21 -15.40 14.99
C LEU A 277 18.19 -16.91 15.23
N PRO A 278 17.18 -17.65 14.70
CA PRO A 278 17.11 -19.10 14.87
C PRO A 278 18.36 -19.82 14.35
N THR A 279 18.92 -19.33 13.24
CA THR A 279 20.19 -19.80 12.66
C THR A 279 20.92 -18.63 11.99
N PRO A 280 22.25 -18.70 11.80
CA PRO A 280 22.99 -17.69 11.04
C PRO A 280 22.47 -17.46 9.61
N ASP A 281 21.85 -18.47 9.01
CA ASP A 281 21.27 -18.41 7.66
C ASP A 281 19.83 -17.84 7.64
N SER A 282 19.22 -17.57 8.81
CA SER A 282 17.84 -17.10 8.91
C SER A 282 17.61 -15.66 8.43
N LYS A 283 18.69 -14.87 8.29
CA LYS A 283 18.66 -13.42 7.94
C LYS A 283 17.77 -13.07 6.73
N TRP A 284 17.74 -13.97 5.75
CA TRP A 284 16.93 -13.81 4.53
C TRP A 284 16.00 -15.00 4.26
N ASN A 285 15.83 -15.89 5.24
CA ASN A 285 15.02 -17.10 5.12
C ASN A 285 13.63 -16.91 5.74
N TRP A 286 12.91 -15.88 5.32
CA TRP A 286 11.57 -15.55 5.80
C TRP A 286 10.62 -15.22 4.64
N ASP A 287 9.33 -15.46 4.84
CA ASP A 287 8.23 -15.08 3.94
C ASP A 287 7.08 -14.40 4.72
N LEU A 288 5.89 -14.37 4.14
CA LEU A 288 4.71 -13.77 4.76
C LEU A 288 4.33 -14.39 6.10
N ARG A 289 4.62 -15.68 6.32
CA ARG A 289 4.31 -16.35 7.58
C ARG A 289 5.04 -15.73 8.76
N GLU A 290 6.34 -15.46 8.60
CA GLU A 290 7.13 -14.80 9.64
C GLU A 290 6.69 -13.33 9.82
N MET A 291 6.35 -12.62 8.74
CA MET A 291 5.82 -11.25 8.83
C MET A 291 4.51 -11.20 9.64
N VAL A 292 3.57 -12.14 9.40
CA VAL A 292 2.33 -12.21 10.17
C VAL A 292 2.60 -12.56 11.63
N LYS A 293 3.38 -13.63 11.85
CA LYS A 293 3.63 -14.17 13.20
C LYS A 293 4.40 -13.20 14.10
N TYR A 294 5.39 -12.49 13.55
CA TYR A 294 6.32 -11.71 14.34
C TYR A 294 6.17 -10.21 14.11
N ASP A 295 6.16 -9.74 12.85
CA ASP A 295 6.16 -8.30 12.56
C ASP A 295 4.80 -7.68 12.90
N LEU A 296 3.71 -8.22 12.32
CA LEU A 296 2.36 -7.69 12.52
C LEU A 296 1.92 -7.80 13.99
N THR A 297 2.22 -8.93 14.64
CA THR A 297 1.98 -9.15 16.07
C THR A 297 2.70 -8.09 16.93
N LEU A 298 4.00 -7.88 16.71
CA LEU A 298 4.77 -6.90 17.46
C LEU A 298 4.28 -5.46 17.23
N LEU A 299 3.95 -5.11 15.97
CA LEU A 299 3.43 -3.79 15.63
C LEU A 299 2.12 -3.49 16.35
N ILE A 300 1.17 -4.43 16.33
CA ILE A 300 -0.12 -4.28 17.02
C ILE A 300 0.08 -4.16 18.53
N ASP A 301 0.85 -5.06 19.14
CA ASP A 301 1.09 -5.05 20.58
C ASP A 301 1.79 -3.78 21.05
N THR A 302 2.76 -3.31 20.29
CA THR A 302 3.48 -2.07 20.61
C THR A 302 2.54 -0.87 20.58
N VAL A 303 1.68 -0.76 19.55
CA VAL A 303 0.72 0.35 19.43
C VAL A 303 -0.30 0.28 20.57
N LEU A 304 -0.89 -0.87 20.85
CA LEU A 304 -1.86 -1.02 21.95
C LEU A 304 -1.21 -0.75 23.32
N ALA A 305 0.02 -1.21 23.54
CA ALA A 305 0.75 -0.95 24.78
C ALA A 305 1.13 0.53 24.93
N LYS A 306 1.48 1.24 23.86
CA LYS A 306 1.79 2.68 23.94
C LYS A 306 0.54 3.54 24.13
N THR A 307 -0.54 3.17 23.46
CA THR A 307 -1.77 3.97 23.43
C THR A 307 -2.75 3.58 24.54
N GLN A 308 -2.57 2.41 25.18
CA GLN A 308 -3.45 1.87 26.22
C GLN A 308 -4.90 1.69 25.71
N TYR A 309 -5.08 1.41 24.42
CA TYR A 309 -6.37 0.98 23.87
C TYR A 309 -6.41 -0.55 23.85
N GLU A 310 -7.61 -1.11 23.98
CA GLU A 310 -7.82 -2.56 23.88
C GLU A 310 -7.75 -3.04 22.42
N LYS A 311 -8.30 -2.24 21.50
CA LYS A 311 -8.31 -2.53 20.05
C LYS A 311 -7.92 -1.30 19.23
N LEU A 312 -7.30 -1.54 18.08
CA LEU A 312 -6.94 -0.51 17.10
C LEU A 312 -7.68 -0.68 15.77
N THR A 313 -7.63 0.34 14.92
CA THR A 313 -8.00 0.21 13.50
C THR A 313 -6.77 -0.11 12.68
N LEU A 314 -6.81 -1.19 11.89
CA LEU A 314 -5.74 -1.57 10.98
C LEU A 314 -6.10 -1.13 9.55
N ILE A 315 -5.23 -0.38 8.90
CA ILE A 315 -5.34 -0.04 7.47
C ILE A 315 -4.17 -0.67 6.75
N SER A 316 -4.40 -1.41 5.67
CA SER A 316 -3.29 -2.00 4.93
C SER A 316 -3.49 -1.93 3.42
N HIS A 317 -2.37 -1.98 2.69
CA HIS A 317 -2.33 -1.93 1.24
C HIS A 317 -1.63 -3.15 0.65
N SER A 318 -2.17 -3.72 -0.43
CA SER A 318 -1.52 -4.78 -1.21
C SER A 318 -1.01 -5.93 -0.33
N GLN A 319 0.30 -6.25 -0.29
CA GLN A 319 0.87 -7.27 0.60
C GLN A 319 0.47 -7.10 2.09
N GLY A 320 0.34 -5.87 2.58
CA GLY A 320 -0.12 -5.63 3.95
C GLY A 320 -1.54 -6.16 4.18
N THR A 321 -2.38 -6.21 3.13
CA THR A 321 -3.71 -6.82 3.22
C THR A 321 -3.62 -8.34 3.31
N THR A 322 -2.71 -8.97 2.58
CA THR A 322 -2.46 -10.41 2.67
C THR A 322 -2.03 -10.79 4.08
N GLN A 323 -1.14 -10.00 4.70
CA GLN A 323 -0.72 -10.21 6.09
C GLN A 323 -1.90 -10.14 7.05
N ALA A 324 -2.71 -9.10 6.95
CA ALA A 324 -3.88 -8.91 7.80
C ALA A 324 -4.91 -10.02 7.61
N PHE A 325 -5.22 -10.42 6.36
CA PHE A 325 -6.13 -11.53 6.10
C PHE A 325 -5.61 -12.86 6.65
N MET A 326 -4.33 -13.16 6.46
CA MET A 326 -3.71 -14.37 7.03
C MET A 326 -3.74 -14.39 8.56
N GLY A 327 -3.74 -13.23 9.22
CA GLY A 327 -3.90 -13.14 10.67
C GLY A 327 -5.35 -13.19 11.16
N LEU A 328 -6.31 -12.74 10.33
CA LEU A 328 -7.72 -12.64 10.72
C LEU A 328 -8.56 -13.89 10.36
N VAL A 329 -8.09 -14.72 9.41
CA VAL A 329 -8.77 -15.97 9.07
C VAL A 329 -8.82 -16.91 10.28
N ASN A 330 -9.91 -17.67 10.40
CA ASN A 330 -10.13 -18.60 11.51
C ASN A 330 -9.03 -19.66 11.55
N GLU A 331 -8.19 -19.61 12.60
CA GLU A 331 -7.01 -20.47 12.74
C GLU A 331 -7.35 -21.97 12.73
N ASP A 332 -8.53 -22.37 13.22
CA ASP A 332 -8.95 -23.78 13.30
C ASP A 332 -9.11 -24.46 11.92
N GLU A 333 -9.26 -23.69 10.84
CA GLU A 333 -9.32 -24.21 9.46
C GLU A 333 -7.98 -24.07 8.71
N PHE A 334 -7.06 -23.22 9.18
CA PHE A 334 -5.84 -22.84 8.47
C PHE A 334 -4.54 -23.38 9.09
N PHE A 335 -4.52 -23.72 10.38
CA PHE A 335 -3.41 -24.32 11.10
C PHE A 335 -3.78 -25.72 11.62
N PRO A 336 -2.82 -26.65 11.78
CA PRO A 336 -3.12 -28.03 12.17
C PRO A 336 -3.91 -28.10 13.49
N PRO A 337 -4.84 -29.07 13.64
CA PRO A 337 -5.68 -29.21 14.83
C PRO A 337 -4.86 -29.33 16.12
N GLY A 338 -5.12 -28.48 17.11
CA GLY A 338 -4.42 -28.45 18.40
C GLY A 338 -3.93 -27.07 18.86
N SER A 339 -4.12 -26.02 18.06
CA SER A 339 -3.82 -24.61 18.39
C SER A 339 -4.79 -23.98 19.42
N GLY A 340 -5.96 -24.60 19.61
CA GLY A 340 -6.91 -24.27 20.67
C GLY A 340 -7.95 -23.23 20.26
N ASN A 341 -9.21 -23.51 20.60
CA ASN A 341 -10.33 -22.57 20.53
C ASN A 341 -10.04 -21.32 21.37
N LYS A 342 -9.47 -20.28 20.77
CA LYS A 342 -9.34 -18.94 21.34
C LYS A 342 -9.59 -17.95 20.21
N GLU A 343 -10.31 -16.87 20.54
CA GLU A 343 -10.36 -15.68 19.69
C GLU A 343 -8.93 -15.38 19.21
N SER A 344 -8.70 -15.37 17.90
CA SER A 344 -7.36 -15.18 17.34
C SER A 344 -6.74 -13.90 17.94
N PHE A 345 -5.42 -13.91 18.14
CA PHE A 345 -4.68 -12.76 18.63
C PHE A 345 -5.09 -11.46 17.91
N PHE A 346 -5.36 -11.55 16.61
CA PHE A 346 -5.72 -10.41 15.76
C PHE A 346 -7.18 -9.97 15.95
N THR A 347 -8.15 -10.90 16.00
CA THR A 347 -9.57 -10.58 16.19
C THR A 347 -9.85 -9.91 17.55
N SER A 348 -9.09 -10.29 18.59
CA SER A 348 -9.20 -9.67 19.91
C SER A 348 -8.59 -8.26 19.98
N LYS A 349 -7.77 -7.86 19.01
CA LYS A 349 -6.98 -6.61 19.03
C LYS A 349 -7.31 -5.61 17.91
N ILE A 350 -8.06 -6.04 16.91
CA ILE A 350 -8.47 -5.20 15.78
C ILE A 350 -9.97 -4.94 15.88
N ALA A 351 -10.36 -3.68 15.92
CA ALA A 351 -11.76 -3.25 15.93
C ALA A 351 -12.31 -3.08 14.51
N ASN A 352 -11.52 -2.43 13.66
CA ASN A 352 -11.85 -2.16 12.27
C ASN A 352 -10.65 -2.52 11.39
N TYR A 353 -10.90 -3.13 10.24
CA TYR A 353 -9.90 -3.46 9.26
C TYR A 353 -10.25 -2.82 7.92
N VAL A 354 -9.35 -1.99 7.38
CA VAL A 354 -9.48 -1.35 6.07
C VAL A 354 -8.45 -1.96 5.12
N ALA A 355 -8.91 -2.61 4.05
CA ALA A 355 -8.06 -3.22 3.04
C ALA A 355 -8.09 -2.40 1.73
N LEU A 356 -6.95 -1.84 1.35
CA LEU A 356 -6.76 -1.07 0.12
C LEU A 356 -6.09 -1.92 -0.95
N ALA A 357 -6.72 -2.07 -2.12
CA ALA A 357 -6.27 -2.97 -3.19
C ALA A 357 -5.88 -4.38 -2.68
N PRO A 358 -6.84 -5.15 -2.14
CA PRO A 358 -6.55 -6.41 -1.45
C PRO A 358 -5.84 -7.46 -2.31
N ALA A 359 -4.69 -7.96 -1.84
CA ALA A 359 -3.92 -8.99 -2.51
C ALA A 359 -4.24 -10.39 -1.97
N VAL A 360 -5.42 -10.90 -2.36
CA VAL A 360 -5.92 -12.22 -1.96
C VAL A 360 -5.88 -13.22 -3.11
N TYR A 361 -6.30 -12.78 -4.31
CA TYR A 361 -6.29 -13.59 -5.52
C TYR A 361 -5.39 -12.98 -6.61
N PRO A 362 -4.67 -13.81 -7.39
CA PRO A 362 -3.77 -13.34 -8.42
C PRO A 362 -4.52 -12.80 -9.63
N GLY A 363 -4.21 -11.57 -10.03
CA GLY A 363 -4.79 -10.93 -11.21
C GLY A 363 -4.15 -11.38 -12.53
N PRO A 364 -4.74 -10.97 -13.68
CA PRO A 364 -4.30 -11.37 -15.01
C PRO A 364 -2.86 -10.95 -15.34
N LEU A 365 -2.38 -9.85 -14.76
CA LEU A 365 -1.05 -9.30 -15.03
C LEU A 365 0.08 -10.30 -14.73
N LEU A 366 -0.09 -11.12 -13.68
CA LEU A 366 0.87 -12.18 -13.30
C LEU A 366 1.00 -13.28 -14.37
N LYS A 367 -0.02 -13.45 -15.22
CA LYS A 367 -0.07 -14.45 -16.30
C LYS A 367 0.21 -13.86 -17.68
N GLU A 368 0.15 -12.55 -17.86
CA GLU A 368 0.26 -11.91 -19.17
C GLU A 368 1.66 -11.36 -19.43
N LYS A 369 2.25 -10.67 -18.45
CA LYS A 369 3.52 -9.96 -18.62
C LYS A 369 4.70 -10.92 -18.73
N MET A 370 5.47 -10.78 -19.81
CA MET A 370 6.65 -11.62 -20.08
C MET A 370 7.67 -11.57 -18.94
N PHE A 371 7.93 -10.39 -18.38
CA PHE A 371 8.83 -10.22 -17.23
C PHE A 371 8.41 -11.07 -16.03
N LEU A 372 7.13 -11.02 -15.65
CA LEU A 372 6.60 -11.81 -14.53
C LEU A 372 6.62 -13.31 -14.81
N LYS A 373 6.42 -13.73 -16.07
CA LYS A 373 6.60 -15.13 -16.48
C LYS A 373 8.05 -15.60 -16.31
N LEU A 374 9.02 -14.78 -16.71
CA LEU A 374 10.45 -15.09 -16.57
C LEU A 374 10.85 -15.17 -15.10
N MET A 375 10.42 -14.20 -14.28
CA MET A 375 10.65 -14.26 -12.83
C MET A 375 10.04 -15.51 -12.21
N THR A 376 8.78 -15.84 -12.48
CA THR A 376 8.14 -17.08 -12.00
C THR A 376 8.96 -18.31 -12.38
N LYS A 377 9.46 -18.42 -13.61
CA LYS A 377 10.25 -19.58 -14.02
C LYS A 377 11.61 -19.68 -13.32
N GLY A 378 12.21 -18.55 -12.94
CA GLY A 378 13.54 -18.51 -12.36
C GLY A 378 13.61 -18.41 -10.83
N ILE A 379 12.53 -18.00 -10.15
CA ILE A 379 12.57 -17.57 -8.74
C ILE A 379 13.02 -18.67 -7.75
N ASP A 380 12.75 -19.94 -8.08
CA ASP A 380 13.18 -21.09 -7.28
C ASP A 380 14.62 -21.53 -7.57
N ASN A 381 15.22 -21.07 -8.67
CA ASN A 381 16.58 -21.42 -9.03
C ASN A 381 17.56 -20.41 -8.40
N PRO A 382 18.36 -20.82 -7.40
CA PRO A 382 19.13 -19.84 -6.65
C PRO A 382 20.44 -19.44 -7.35
N TRP A 383 20.72 -19.97 -8.55
CA TRP A 383 21.72 -19.38 -9.45
C TRP A 383 21.22 -18.12 -10.16
N PHE A 384 19.90 -17.95 -10.32
CA PHE A 384 19.32 -16.77 -10.95
C PHE A 384 18.99 -15.68 -9.94
N PHE A 385 18.37 -16.02 -8.80
CA PHE A 385 17.91 -15.03 -7.82
C PHE A 385 18.64 -15.07 -6.48
N GLY A 386 19.52 -16.06 -6.25
CA GLY A 386 20.21 -16.22 -4.98
C GLY A 386 19.30 -16.74 -3.86
N GLU A 387 19.79 -16.68 -2.63
CA GLU A 387 19.08 -17.13 -1.41
C GLU A 387 19.01 -16.02 -0.34
N SER A 388 19.23 -14.76 -0.74
CA SER A 388 19.39 -13.63 0.18
C SER A 388 18.38 -12.51 -0.08
N CYS A 389 18.85 -11.29 -0.36
CA CYS A 389 17.99 -10.17 -0.72
C CYS A 389 17.55 -10.29 -2.18
N PHE A 390 16.26 -10.11 -2.42
CA PHE A 390 15.72 -9.96 -3.77
C PHE A 390 16.13 -8.60 -4.33
N PHE A 391 16.76 -8.60 -5.50
CA PHE A 391 17.09 -7.40 -6.27
C PHE A 391 17.88 -6.33 -5.48
N GLU A 392 18.95 -6.72 -4.79
CA GLU A 392 19.80 -5.81 -4.00
C GLU A 392 20.33 -4.61 -4.80
N ILE A 393 20.54 -4.77 -6.12
CA ILE A 393 20.91 -3.67 -7.03
C ILE A 393 19.93 -2.48 -6.97
N MET A 394 18.64 -2.72 -6.75
CA MET A 394 17.65 -1.66 -6.64
C MET A 394 17.94 -0.74 -5.46
N MET A 395 18.42 -1.30 -4.35
CA MET A 395 18.81 -0.54 -3.15
C MET A 395 20.11 0.21 -3.37
N ILE A 396 21.06 -0.36 -4.11
CA ILE A 396 22.29 0.34 -4.52
C ILE A 396 21.95 1.56 -5.39
N VAL A 397 21.15 1.37 -6.44
CA VAL A 397 20.72 2.47 -7.34
C VAL A 397 19.96 3.54 -6.56
N ARG A 398 19.05 3.13 -5.66
CA ARG A 398 18.34 4.05 -4.76
C ARG A 398 19.33 4.86 -3.93
N ASN A 399 20.26 4.22 -3.22
CA ASN A 399 21.21 4.94 -2.36
C ASN A 399 22.11 5.91 -3.13
N LEU A 400 22.36 5.65 -4.42
CA LEU A 400 23.15 6.53 -5.28
C LEU A 400 22.37 7.73 -5.85
N CYS A 401 21.06 7.58 -6.07
CA CYS A 401 20.26 8.52 -6.85
C CYS A 401 19.05 9.08 -6.11
N ILE A 402 18.80 8.65 -4.87
CA ILE A 402 17.64 9.11 -4.12
C ILE A 402 17.69 10.62 -3.87
N GLY A 403 16.55 11.28 -4.07
CA GLY A 403 16.44 12.73 -4.03
C GLY A 403 16.68 13.41 -5.38
N GLU A 404 17.06 12.65 -6.42
CA GLU A 404 17.16 13.15 -7.78
C GLU A 404 15.90 12.77 -8.57
N SER A 405 15.34 13.69 -9.36
CA SER A 405 14.15 13.44 -10.18
C SER A 405 14.34 12.29 -11.18
N LEU A 406 15.58 12.08 -11.63
CA LEU A 406 15.96 10.96 -12.47
C LEU A 406 15.65 9.59 -11.83
N PHE A 407 15.87 9.43 -10.53
CA PHE A 407 15.57 8.17 -9.85
C PHE A 407 14.07 7.88 -9.96
N SER A 408 13.24 8.87 -9.67
CA SER A 408 11.79 8.78 -9.78
C SER A 408 11.33 8.53 -11.22
N PHE A 409 11.97 9.16 -12.22
CA PHE A 409 11.71 8.89 -13.64
C PHE A 409 12.00 7.44 -14.03
N VAL A 410 13.15 6.90 -13.62
CA VAL A 410 13.54 5.50 -13.89
C VAL A 410 12.57 4.55 -13.20
N CYS A 411 12.25 4.79 -11.94
CA CYS A 411 11.25 4.01 -11.20
C CYS A 411 9.91 4.04 -11.92
N TYR A 412 9.33 5.22 -12.17
CA TYR A 412 8.07 5.38 -12.88
C TYR A 412 8.06 4.61 -14.21
N THR A 413 9.11 4.75 -15.01
CA THR A 413 9.22 4.09 -16.32
C THR A 413 9.19 2.57 -16.19
N ILE A 414 9.93 2.00 -15.23
CA ILE A 414 9.92 0.56 -14.95
C ILE A 414 8.55 0.11 -14.44
N PHE A 415 7.97 0.81 -13.46
CA PHE A 415 6.67 0.45 -12.89
C PHE A 415 5.55 0.51 -13.94
N ASN A 416 5.54 1.54 -14.78
CA ASN A 416 4.62 1.66 -15.90
C ASN A 416 4.77 0.50 -16.89
N TYR A 417 6.00 0.14 -17.24
CA TYR A 417 6.26 -0.96 -18.15
C TYR A 417 5.81 -2.32 -17.57
N LEU A 418 6.16 -2.58 -16.31
CA LEU A 418 5.95 -3.87 -15.65
C LEU A 418 4.51 -4.11 -15.21
N PHE A 419 3.89 -3.08 -14.64
CA PHE A 419 2.59 -3.21 -13.95
C PHE A 419 1.46 -2.43 -14.62
N ASP A 420 1.74 -1.72 -15.74
CA ASP A 420 0.81 -0.79 -16.39
C ASP A 420 0.24 0.28 -15.45
N TRP A 421 0.98 0.59 -14.37
CA TRP A 421 0.64 1.69 -13.46
C TRP A 421 1.02 3.02 -14.11
N ASN A 422 0.05 3.92 -14.25
CA ASN A 422 0.27 5.24 -14.81
C ASN A 422 -0.09 6.32 -13.78
N ASP A 423 0.45 7.51 -14.00
CA ASP A 423 0.30 8.69 -13.15
C ASP A 423 -0.86 9.59 -13.59
N THR A 424 -1.80 9.08 -14.41
CA THR A 424 -2.91 9.86 -14.96
C THR A 424 -3.78 10.47 -13.86
N LEU A 425 -3.93 9.78 -12.73
CA LEU A 425 -4.68 10.25 -11.56
C LEU A 425 -3.79 10.87 -10.47
N TRP A 426 -2.47 10.99 -10.66
CA TRP A 426 -1.59 11.46 -9.58
C TRP A 426 -1.34 12.95 -9.71
N ASP A 427 -1.07 13.60 -8.57
CA ASP A 427 -0.61 14.99 -8.58
C ASP A 427 0.82 15.04 -9.16
N THR A 428 0.96 15.51 -10.41
CA THR A 428 2.25 15.54 -11.13
C THR A 428 3.41 16.14 -10.33
N PRO A 429 3.24 17.26 -9.58
CA PRO A 429 4.34 17.82 -8.78
C PRO A 429 4.82 16.91 -7.64
N LEU A 430 3.96 16.02 -7.13
CA LEU A 430 4.25 15.14 -5.99
C LEU A 430 4.61 13.72 -6.41
N ARG A 431 4.36 13.35 -7.67
CA ARG A 431 4.64 12.02 -8.23
C ARG A 431 6.03 11.51 -7.85
N ASP A 432 7.05 12.35 -8.03
CA ASP A 432 8.44 11.95 -7.82
C ASP A 432 8.74 11.66 -6.34
N ARG A 433 8.00 12.29 -5.42
CA ARG A 433 8.12 12.10 -3.97
C ARG A 433 7.66 10.70 -3.53
N HIS A 434 6.69 10.09 -4.22
CA HIS A 434 6.21 8.74 -3.90
C HIS A 434 7.32 7.70 -3.98
N PHE A 435 8.19 7.84 -4.99
CA PHE A 435 9.29 6.92 -5.22
C PHE A 435 10.43 7.08 -4.19
N LEU A 436 10.42 8.08 -3.31
CA LEU A 436 11.40 8.13 -2.21
C LEU A 436 11.19 6.99 -1.20
N PHE A 437 9.97 6.45 -1.13
CA PHE A 437 9.54 5.47 -0.14
C PHE A 437 9.46 4.04 -0.66
N SER A 438 10.04 3.79 -1.84
CA SER A 438 10.17 2.48 -2.50
C SER A 438 11.41 2.51 -3.42
N PRO A 439 12.14 1.42 -3.63
CA PRO A 439 11.98 0.11 -3.02
C PRO A 439 12.56 0.02 -1.61
N VAL A 440 12.21 -1.05 -0.91
CA VAL A 440 12.85 -1.54 0.32
C VAL A 440 13.42 -2.94 0.10
N HIS A 441 14.28 -3.41 1.01
CA HIS A 441 14.79 -4.78 0.96
C HIS A 441 13.68 -5.80 1.23
N VAL A 442 13.66 -6.88 0.44
CA VAL A 442 12.82 -8.05 0.68
C VAL A 442 13.61 -9.33 0.42
N SER A 443 13.21 -10.45 1.02
CA SER A 443 13.88 -11.73 0.81
C SER A 443 13.50 -12.38 -0.53
N VAL A 444 14.40 -13.18 -1.09
CA VAL A 444 14.06 -14.06 -2.22
C VAL A 444 12.97 -15.06 -1.82
N LYS A 445 12.97 -15.54 -0.58
CA LYS A 445 11.96 -16.48 -0.08
C LYS A 445 10.56 -15.87 -0.05
N LEU A 446 10.41 -14.59 0.29
CA LEU A 446 9.13 -13.88 0.15
C LEU A 446 8.69 -13.85 -1.33
N MET A 447 9.61 -13.61 -2.25
CA MET A 447 9.28 -13.64 -3.68
C MET A 447 8.94 -15.05 -4.19
N GLN A 448 9.54 -16.10 -3.63
CA GLN A 448 9.13 -17.48 -3.89
C GLN A 448 7.71 -17.74 -3.39
N TRP A 449 7.35 -17.23 -2.20
CA TRP A 449 5.97 -17.29 -1.70
C TRP A 449 4.99 -16.63 -2.69
N TRP A 450 5.36 -15.50 -3.30
CA TRP A 450 4.50 -14.85 -4.29
C TRP A 450 4.41 -15.60 -5.63
N LEU A 451 5.53 -16.14 -6.13
CA LEU A 451 5.67 -16.48 -7.56
C LEU A 451 6.02 -17.94 -7.87
N SER A 452 6.42 -18.75 -6.90
CA SER A 452 6.94 -20.12 -7.10
C SER A 452 5.96 -20.98 -7.93
N PRO A 453 6.40 -21.56 -9.06
CA PRO A 453 5.62 -22.52 -9.82
C PRO A 453 5.70 -23.96 -9.27
N ASP A 454 6.54 -24.23 -8.27
CA ASP A 454 6.64 -25.56 -7.65
C ASP A 454 5.29 -25.99 -7.04
N PRO A 455 4.67 -27.09 -7.51
CA PRO A 455 3.38 -27.54 -6.99
C PRO A 455 3.42 -28.00 -5.53
N ASN A 456 4.60 -28.30 -5.00
CA ASN A 456 4.80 -28.67 -3.59
C ASN A 456 4.86 -27.45 -2.67
N LYS A 457 5.05 -26.25 -3.22
CA LYS A 457 5.01 -24.99 -2.46
C LYS A 457 3.68 -24.30 -2.69
N VAL A 458 3.00 -23.91 -1.61
CA VAL A 458 1.83 -23.03 -1.72
C VAL A 458 2.33 -21.61 -1.97
N SER A 459 2.17 -21.13 -3.21
CA SER A 459 2.48 -19.76 -3.61
C SER A 459 1.22 -18.95 -3.90
N PHE A 460 1.27 -17.62 -3.84
CA PHE A 460 0.14 -16.77 -4.21
C PHE A 460 -0.34 -17.02 -5.63
N LYS A 461 0.58 -17.02 -6.60
CA LYS A 461 0.24 -17.12 -8.02
C LYS A 461 -0.47 -18.42 -8.40
N PHE A 462 -0.14 -19.55 -7.76
CA PHE A 462 -0.66 -20.88 -8.12
C PHE A 462 -1.48 -21.56 -7.02
N GLY A 463 -1.41 -21.07 -5.79
CA GLY A 463 -1.98 -21.67 -4.59
C GLY A 463 -2.87 -20.74 -3.78
N SER A 464 -3.24 -19.56 -4.28
CA SER A 464 -4.16 -18.65 -3.57
C SER A 464 -5.47 -19.32 -3.17
N HIS A 465 -6.03 -20.21 -4.00
CA HIS A 465 -7.25 -20.96 -3.70
C HIS A 465 -7.10 -21.97 -2.55
N LYS A 466 -5.86 -22.36 -2.21
CA LYS A 466 -5.57 -23.19 -1.02
C LYS A 466 -5.45 -22.33 0.23
N MET A 467 -4.98 -21.09 0.09
CA MET A 467 -4.82 -20.13 1.19
C MET A 467 -6.10 -19.33 1.48
N PHE A 468 -6.95 -19.17 0.47
CA PHE A 468 -8.17 -18.39 0.50
C PHE A 468 -9.22 -19.13 -0.36
N PRO A 469 -9.72 -20.28 0.12
CA PRO A 469 -10.72 -21.09 -0.57
C PRO A 469 -12.00 -20.30 -0.87
N ASP A 470 -12.53 -20.42 -2.08
CA ASP A 470 -13.67 -19.61 -2.55
C ASP A 470 -14.98 -19.93 -1.83
N ASN A 471 -15.16 -21.19 -1.40
CA ASN A 471 -16.44 -21.74 -0.90
C ASN A 471 -16.42 -22.07 0.59
N VAL A 472 -15.45 -21.54 1.34
CA VAL A 472 -15.25 -21.81 2.76
C VAL A 472 -15.21 -20.48 3.49
N LYS A 473 -15.90 -20.40 4.63
CA LYS A 473 -15.93 -19.18 5.44
C LYS A 473 -14.57 -18.94 6.07
N TRP A 474 -14.04 -17.74 5.91
CA TRP A 474 -12.75 -17.36 6.46
C TRP A 474 -12.88 -16.86 7.90
N PHE A 475 -14.05 -16.35 8.28
CA PHE A 475 -14.23 -15.68 9.56
C PHE A 475 -15.29 -16.35 10.43
N SER A 476 -15.07 -16.34 11.74
CA SER A 476 -15.94 -17.01 12.73
C SER A 476 -17.28 -16.30 12.99
N GLY A 477 -17.56 -15.16 12.32
CA GLY A 477 -18.81 -14.39 12.41
C GLY A 477 -18.66 -12.99 13.02
N SER A 478 -19.75 -12.21 13.02
CA SER A 478 -19.74 -10.77 13.32
C SER A 478 -19.34 -10.37 14.73
N SER A 479 -19.55 -11.23 15.74
CA SER A 479 -19.19 -10.91 17.13
C SER A 479 -17.69 -10.97 17.40
N ALA A 480 -16.96 -11.79 16.64
CA ALA A 480 -15.52 -11.99 16.79
C ALA A 480 -14.70 -11.25 15.71
N THR A 481 -15.29 -10.96 14.55
CA THR A 481 -14.57 -10.39 13.40
C THR A 481 -14.58 -8.86 13.46
N PRO A 482 -13.46 -8.17 13.16
CA PRO A 482 -13.49 -6.70 13.01
C PRO A 482 -14.46 -6.27 11.92
N ASN A 483 -14.91 -5.02 11.96
CA ASN A 483 -15.63 -4.45 10.81
C ASN A 483 -14.66 -4.35 9.62
N ILE A 484 -15.02 -4.91 8.46
CA ILE A 484 -14.14 -4.98 7.29
C ILE A 484 -14.56 -3.95 6.23
N TYR A 485 -13.64 -3.10 5.81
CA TYR A 485 -13.85 -2.11 4.76
C TYR A 485 -12.91 -2.38 3.59
N LEU A 486 -13.45 -2.76 2.44
CA LEU A 486 -12.68 -3.13 1.25
C LEU A 486 -12.74 -2.02 0.21
N PHE A 487 -11.58 -1.52 -0.23
CA PHE A 487 -11.48 -0.59 -1.35
C PHE A 487 -10.81 -1.31 -2.52
N VAL A 488 -11.62 -1.71 -3.49
CA VAL A 488 -11.24 -2.58 -4.60
C VAL A 488 -11.16 -1.75 -5.88
N PRO A 489 -9.97 -1.54 -6.47
CA PRO A 489 -9.82 -0.85 -7.74
C PRO A 489 -10.19 -1.78 -8.90
N LYS A 490 -11.07 -1.34 -9.81
CA LYS A 490 -11.52 -2.14 -10.96
C LYS A 490 -10.49 -2.26 -12.08
N GLN A 491 -9.61 -1.26 -12.23
CA GLN A 491 -8.52 -1.31 -13.20
C GLN A 491 -7.28 -2.03 -12.65
N ASP A 492 -7.37 -2.60 -11.46
CA ASP A 492 -6.29 -3.40 -10.89
C ASP A 492 -6.13 -4.71 -11.65
N ARG A 493 -4.97 -4.88 -12.28
CA ARG A 493 -4.63 -6.12 -12.99
C ARG A 493 -3.69 -7.01 -12.19
N LEU A 494 -3.11 -6.51 -11.10
CA LEU A 494 -2.16 -7.26 -10.28
C LEU A 494 -2.88 -8.29 -9.41
N VAL A 495 -4.05 -7.92 -8.89
CA VAL A 495 -4.90 -8.76 -8.03
C VAL A 495 -6.29 -8.90 -8.65
N ASP A 496 -6.97 -10.01 -8.33
CA ASP A 496 -8.34 -10.27 -8.78
C ASP A 496 -9.33 -9.84 -7.70
N GLY A 497 -9.68 -8.55 -7.74
CA GLY A 497 -10.60 -7.94 -6.78
C GLY A 497 -12.05 -8.40 -6.95
N GLU A 498 -12.49 -8.69 -8.19
CA GLU A 498 -13.85 -9.15 -8.47
C GLU A 498 -14.10 -10.52 -7.83
N ARG A 499 -13.14 -11.44 -7.93
CA ARG A 499 -13.24 -12.73 -7.24
C ARG A 499 -13.32 -12.59 -5.72
N LEU A 500 -12.61 -11.63 -5.14
CA LEU A 500 -12.70 -11.34 -3.70
C LEU A 500 -14.08 -10.80 -3.32
N ILE A 501 -14.63 -9.88 -4.09
CA ILE A 501 -15.99 -9.35 -3.89
C ILE A 501 -17.00 -10.50 -3.92
N ASN A 502 -16.90 -11.37 -4.94
CA ASN A 502 -17.77 -12.54 -5.06
C ASN A 502 -17.66 -13.47 -3.85
N HIS A 503 -16.48 -13.69 -3.30
CA HIS A 503 -16.32 -14.46 -2.08
C HIS A 503 -17.06 -13.80 -0.90
N PHE A 504 -16.83 -12.51 -0.64
CA PHE A 504 -17.49 -11.80 0.46
C PHE A 504 -19.01 -11.81 0.36
N VAL A 505 -19.54 -11.59 -0.84
CA VAL A 505 -20.99 -11.59 -1.12
C VAL A 505 -21.60 -12.95 -0.88
N ASN A 506 -20.98 -14.01 -1.39
CA ASN A 506 -21.59 -15.34 -1.41
C ASN A 506 -21.32 -16.15 -0.13
N VAL A 507 -20.24 -15.85 0.60
CA VAL A 507 -19.75 -16.70 1.70
C VAL A 507 -19.72 -15.96 3.03
N GLU A 508 -19.33 -14.69 3.06
CA GLU A 508 -19.09 -13.93 4.30
C GLU A 508 -20.29 -13.14 4.80
N SER A 509 -21.51 -13.61 4.54
CA SER A 509 -22.76 -12.94 4.95
C SER A 509 -22.90 -12.74 6.47
N SER A 510 -22.13 -13.46 7.27
CA SER A 510 -22.09 -13.34 8.73
C SER A 510 -21.14 -12.27 9.27
N VAL A 511 -20.37 -11.59 8.41
CA VAL A 511 -19.39 -10.57 8.82
C VAL A 511 -19.91 -9.17 8.49
N ASN A 512 -19.63 -8.18 9.34
CA ASN A 512 -19.93 -6.79 9.01
C ASN A 512 -18.87 -6.24 8.06
N TYR A 513 -19.22 -6.12 6.79
CA TYR A 513 -18.32 -5.55 5.78
C TYR A 513 -18.99 -4.49 4.91
N LYS A 514 -18.17 -3.63 4.30
CA LYS A 514 -18.56 -2.74 3.20
C LYS A 514 -17.50 -2.74 2.12
N ILE A 515 -17.93 -2.64 0.86
CA ILE A 515 -17.05 -2.72 -0.30
C ILE A 515 -17.24 -1.47 -1.15
N TRP A 516 -16.15 -0.78 -1.47
CA TRP A 516 -16.10 0.25 -2.51
C TRP A 516 -15.42 -0.34 -3.74
N TYR A 517 -16.17 -0.45 -4.83
CA TYR A 517 -15.64 -0.90 -6.11
C TYR A 517 -15.46 0.31 -7.05
N ILE A 518 -14.21 0.66 -7.33
CA ILE A 518 -13.83 1.96 -7.87
C ILE A 518 -13.41 1.80 -9.33
N ASP A 519 -14.23 2.33 -10.25
CA ASP A 519 -14.11 2.05 -11.68
C ASP A 519 -12.78 2.51 -12.31
N GLU A 520 -12.24 3.64 -11.86
CA GLU A 520 -11.09 4.30 -12.50
C GLU A 520 -9.74 3.96 -11.87
N TYR A 521 -9.75 3.47 -10.63
CA TYR A 521 -8.52 3.26 -9.87
C TYR A 521 -7.80 2.00 -10.32
N ALA A 522 -6.48 2.10 -10.41
CA ALA A 522 -5.55 0.98 -10.46
C ALA A 522 -4.94 0.69 -9.07
N HIS A 523 -4.02 -0.28 -9.00
CA HIS A 523 -3.48 -0.85 -7.76
C HIS A 523 -2.97 0.16 -6.71
N ILE A 524 -2.36 1.26 -7.15
CA ILE A 524 -1.72 2.25 -6.27
C ILE A 524 -2.51 3.55 -6.13
N ASP A 525 -3.56 3.73 -6.95
CA ASP A 525 -4.40 4.94 -6.94
C ASP A 525 -5.14 5.09 -5.59
N VAL A 526 -5.38 3.99 -4.88
CA VAL A 526 -5.91 3.98 -3.49
C VAL A 526 -5.01 4.68 -2.46
N LEU A 527 -3.76 4.99 -2.82
CA LEU A 527 -2.84 5.78 -1.99
C LEU A 527 -2.50 7.13 -2.62
N TRP A 528 -2.32 7.17 -3.94
CA TRP A 528 -1.65 8.29 -4.63
C TRP A 528 -2.52 9.09 -5.58
N ALA A 529 -3.78 8.70 -5.81
CA ALA A 529 -4.68 9.50 -6.63
C ALA A 529 -4.89 10.90 -6.03
N HIS A 530 -5.04 11.91 -6.87
CA HIS A 530 -5.19 13.31 -6.46
C HIS A 530 -6.50 13.57 -5.70
N ASP A 531 -7.48 12.67 -5.83
CA ASP A 531 -8.80 12.60 -5.19
C ASP A 531 -8.90 11.46 -4.16
N VAL A 532 -7.76 10.94 -3.69
CA VAL A 532 -7.71 9.87 -2.67
C VAL A 532 -8.43 10.24 -1.38
N ILE A 533 -8.42 11.51 -0.98
CA ILE A 533 -9.14 11.95 0.22
C ILE A 533 -10.65 11.86 0.01
N GLU A 534 -11.14 12.25 -1.16
CA GLU A 534 -12.55 12.22 -1.51
C GLU A 534 -13.09 10.79 -1.59
N ARG A 535 -12.35 9.90 -2.27
CA ARG A 535 -12.84 8.56 -2.62
C ARG A 535 -12.44 7.48 -1.61
N ILE A 536 -11.38 7.68 -0.82
CA ILE A 536 -10.89 6.73 0.18
C ILE A 536 -10.97 7.35 1.58
N GLY A 537 -10.35 8.51 1.78
CA GLY A 537 -10.24 9.15 3.10
C GLY A 537 -11.59 9.45 3.76
N LYS A 538 -12.50 10.14 3.06
CA LYS A 538 -13.83 10.51 3.58
C LYS A 538 -14.69 9.28 3.87
N PRO A 539 -14.79 8.26 2.99
CA PRO A 539 -15.47 7.01 3.33
C PRO A 539 -14.90 6.30 4.55
N ILE A 540 -13.56 6.23 4.69
CA ILE A 540 -12.93 5.67 5.90
C ILE A 540 -13.37 6.47 7.13
N LEU A 541 -13.20 7.80 7.10
CA LEU A 541 -13.54 8.69 8.21
C LEU A 541 -15.01 8.54 8.65
N GLN A 542 -15.94 8.51 7.69
CA GLN A 542 -17.36 8.34 7.98
C GLN A 542 -17.65 7.03 8.73
N ASN A 543 -17.04 5.92 8.30
CA ASN A 543 -17.28 4.63 8.92
C ASN A 543 -16.60 4.50 10.29
N LEU A 544 -15.38 5.02 10.43
CA LEU A 544 -14.69 5.03 11.72
C LEU A 544 -15.38 5.96 12.73
N ASN A 545 -15.90 7.12 12.30
CA ASN A 545 -16.65 8.01 13.18
C ASN A 545 -17.94 7.36 13.68
N ASN A 546 -18.65 6.64 12.81
CA ASN A 546 -19.83 5.86 13.19
C ASN A 546 -19.51 4.79 14.24
N TYR A 547 -18.30 4.24 14.24
CA TYR A 547 -17.87 3.26 15.24
C TYR A 547 -17.44 3.91 16.56
N TYR A 548 -16.52 4.90 16.51
CA TYR A 548 -15.90 5.46 17.70
C TYR A 548 -16.73 6.55 18.39
N PHE A 549 -17.45 7.38 17.64
CA PHE A 549 -18.11 8.57 18.19
C PHE A 549 -19.63 8.44 18.30
N LYS A 550 -20.27 7.51 17.58
CA LYS A 550 -21.69 7.18 17.81
C LYS A 550 -21.88 6.33 19.08
N LYS A 551 -20.84 5.64 19.55
CA LYS A 551 -20.88 4.85 20.79
C LYS A 551 -20.91 5.74 22.05
N GLU A 552 -20.35 6.95 21.98
CA GLU A 552 -20.38 7.91 23.10
C GLU A 552 -21.76 8.52 23.35
N SER A 553 -22.60 8.71 22.32
CA SER A 553 -23.95 9.28 22.48
C SER A 553 -24.94 8.34 23.19
N ASN A 554 -24.79 7.02 23.01
CA ASN A 554 -25.70 6.05 23.64
C ASN A 554 -25.41 5.82 25.13
N VAL A 555 -24.23 6.22 25.63
CA VAL A 555 -23.89 6.13 27.07
C VAL A 555 -24.47 7.32 27.85
N PHE A 556 -24.61 8.49 27.20
CA PHE A 556 -25.28 9.64 27.80
C PHE A 556 -26.81 9.54 27.80
N GLU A 557 -27.41 8.77 26.88
CA GLU A 557 -28.85 8.51 26.89
C GLU A 557 -29.28 7.46 27.94
N SER A 558 -28.39 6.56 28.37
CA SER A 558 -28.70 5.59 29.45
C SER A 558 -28.55 6.16 30.86
N ASP A 559 -27.73 7.19 31.05
CA ASP A 559 -27.55 7.85 32.36
C ASP A 559 -28.56 8.96 32.63
N CYS A 560 -29.44 9.27 31.66
CA CYS A 560 -30.44 10.34 31.78
C CYS A 560 -31.87 9.84 31.98
N SER A 561 -32.10 8.52 32.19
CA SER A 561 -33.44 7.95 32.43
C SER A 561 -33.78 7.71 33.90
N ASP A 562 -32.84 7.86 34.84
CA ASP A 562 -33.06 7.53 36.27
C ASP A 562 -32.97 8.77 37.19
N THR A 563 -33.62 9.86 36.80
CA THR A 563 -34.04 10.90 37.76
C THR A 563 -35.52 11.17 37.60
N GLU A 564 -36.31 10.44 38.40
CA GLU A 564 -37.67 10.83 38.75
C GLU A 564 -37.61 12.23 39.39
N VAL A 565 -37.99 13.24 38.61
CA VAL A 565 -38.41 14.53 39.15
C VAL A 565 -39.93 14.48 39.21
N GLU A 566 -40.47 14.02 40.35
CA GLU A 566 -41.85 14.26 40.73
C GLU A 566 -42.08 15.79 40.77
N THR A 567 -42.76 16.32 39.76
CA THR A 567 -43.37 17.65 39.83
C THR A 567 -44.75 17.53 40.47
N GLU A 568 -44.81 17.67 41.80
CA GLU A 568 -46.01 18.13 42.50
C GLU A 568 -46.22 19.63 42.19
N LEU A 569 -47.14 19.96 41.30
CA LEU A 569 -47.69 21.32 41.15
C LEU A 569 -49.11 21.26 40.56
N GLU A 570 -50.06 20.72 41.34
CA GLU A 570 -51.48 21.02 41.17
C GLU A 570 -52.07 21.33 42.55
N MET A 571 -52.14 22.62 42.90
CA MET A 571 -53.21 23.25 43.66
C MET A 571 -52.83 24.70 43.95
N VAL A 572 -53.83 25.58 43.90
CA VAL A 572 -53.83 27.01 44.28
C VAL A 572 -53.59 27.98 43.11
N GLU A 573 -54.67 28.31 42.38
CA GLU A 573 -55.19 29.70 42.27
C GLU A 573 -56.40 29.77 41.32
N GLU A 574 -57.60 29.61 41.87
CA GLU A 574 -58.81 30.20 41.27
C GLU A 574 -59.70 30.74 42.41
N LYS A 575 -59.41 31.98 42.83
CA LYS A 575 -60.32 32.94 43.50
C LYS A 575 -59.58 34.24 43.86
N ALA A 576 -59.59 35.19 42.93
CA ALA A 576 -59.76 36.63 43.16
C ALA A 576 -59.94 37.33 41.82
#